data_AF-A0A326GFH3-F1
#
_entry.id   AF-A0A326GFH3-F1
#
_cell.length_a   1.000
_cell.length_b   1.000
_cell.length_c   1.000
_cell.angle_alpha   90.00
_cell.angle_beta   90.00
_cell.angle_gamma   90.00
#
_symmetry.space_group_name_H-M   'P 1'
#
loop_
_entity.id
_entity.type
_entity.pdbx_description
1 polymer ?
#
loop_
_entity_poly.entity_id
_entity_poly.type
_entity_poly.pdbx_seq_one_letter_code
_entity_poly.pdbx_strand_id
1 'polypeptide(L)'
;MLIGKVEFAQVIMVRLFRTWSASRLAARDQFRAMHAIVVPLGLPESTGPACASLFELVEAHLGRPLMAECCCSKNFSTDERALIGVVSTAPQAGAVLGNEAIPHGLPASVCWAVAKVRDALGLPPEVFHMQITSSHVSCPFDEQPSLGGASHEL
;
A
#
# COMPACT_ATOMS: atom_id res chain seq x y z
N MET A 1 13.47 -18.39 8.15
CA MET A 1 13.63 -16.93 8.30
C MET A 1 12.48 -16.21 7.58
N LEU A 2 11.26 -16.32 8.10
CA LEU A 2 10.05 -15.76 7.47
C LEU A 2 9.87 -14.28 7.84
N ILE A 3 10.17 -13.92 9.10
CA ILE A 3 10.03 -12.57 9.65
C ILE A 3 10.84 -11.55 8.85
N GLY A 4 12.11 -11.85 8.54
CA GLY A 4 12.96 -10.94 7.76
C GLY A 4 12.46 -10.69 6.32
N LYS A 5 11.73 -11.64 5.72
CA LYS A 5 11.12 -11.44 4.38
C LYS A 5 9.92 -10.51 4.44
N VAL A 6 9.11 -10.63 5.49
CA VAL A 6 7.95 -9.76 5.73
C VAL A 6 8.41 -8.32 5.93
N GLU A 7 9.35 -8.10 6.83
CA GLU A 7 9.87 -6.76 7.13
C GLU A 7 10.51 -6.13 5.89
N PHE A 8 11.27 -6.93 5.13
CA PHE A 8 11.81 -6.49 3.84
C PHE A 8 10.71 -6.04 2.88
N ALA A 9 9.68 -6.88 2.67
CA ALA A 9 8.57 -6.55 1.78
C ALA A 9 7.80 -5.29 2.21
N GLN A 10 7.56 -5.11 3.52
CA GLN A 10 6.93 -3.91 4.07
C GLN A 10 7.75 -2.65 3.77
N VAL A 11 9.07 -2.70 4.01
CA VAL A 11 9.98 -1.59 3.73
C VAL A 11 10.02 -1.26 2.24
N ILE A 12 10.10 -2.28 1.37
CA ILE A 12 10.08 -2.07 -0.08
C ILE A 12 8.77 -1.45 -0.53
N MET A 13 7.63 -1.95 -0.06
CA MET A 13 6.32 -1.42 -0.42
C MET A 13 6.18 0.05 0.00
N VAL A 14 6.55 0.41 1.23
CA VAL A 14 6.53 1.80 1.70
C VAL A 14 7.48 2.68 0.88
N ARG A 15 8.68 2.19 0.57
CA ARG A 15 9.64 2.94 -0.25
C ARG A 15 9.11 3.20 -1.67
N LEU A 16 8.45 2.22 -2.27
CA LEU A 16 7.78 2.35 -3.55
C LEU A 16 6.62 3.34 -3.48
N PHE A 17 5.79 3.27 -2.43
CA PHE A 17 4.67 4.19 -2.22
C PHE A 17 5.14 5.64 -2.08
N ARG A 18 6.16 5.90 -1.26
CA ARG A 18 6.75 7.25 -1.11
C ARG A 18 7.30 7.77 -2.43
N THR A 19 7.96 6.92 -3.20
CA THR A 19 8.55 7.29 -4.49
C THR A 19 7.49 7.59 -5.53
N TRP A 20 6.46 6.76 -5.59
CA TRP A 20 5.29 6.95 -6.43
C TRP A 20 4.57 8.26 -6.11
N SER A 21 4.26 8.49 -4.82
CA SER A 21 3.58 9.69 -4.35
C SER A 21 4.39 10.96 -4.63
N ALA A 22 5.68 10.96 -4.32
CA ALA A 22 6.57 12.09 -4.60
C ALA A 22 6.71 12.38 -6.10
N SER A 23 6.81 11.33 -6.93
CA SER A 23 6.90 11.48 -8.39
C SER A 23 5.62 12.07 -8.97
N ARG A 24 4.46 11.63 -8.47
CA ARG A 24 3.16 12.16 -8.84
C ARG A 24 3.02 13.63 -8.49
N LEU A 25 3.37 14.02 -7.25
CA LEU A 25 3.34 15.41 -6.81
C LEU A 25 4.27 16.31 -7.64
N ALA A 26 5.41 15.77 -8.09
CA ALA A 26 6.36 16.49 -8.94
C ALA A 26 6.03 16.43 -10.45
N ALA A 27 4.89 15.86 -10.85
CA ALA A 27 4.52 15.61 -12.25
C ALA A 27 5.61 14.88 -13.07
N ARG A 28 6.28 13.90 -12.45
CA ARG A 28 7.32 13.05 -13.06
C ARG A 28 6.77 11.66 -13.36
N ASP A 29 7.50 10.93 -14.19
CA ASP A 29 7.22 9.52 -14.49
C ASP A 29 7.40 8.65 -13.24
N GLN A 30 6.26 8.21 -12.68
CA GLN A 30 6.18 7.41 -11.47
C GLN A 30 6.79 6.02 -11.67
N PHE A 31 6.53 5.37 -12.82
CA PHE A 31 7.01 4.02 -13.08
C PHE A 31 8.52 3.99 -13.27
N ARG A 32 9.08 4.98 -13.95
CA ARG A 32 10.54 5.12 -14.06
C ARG A 32 11.19 5.26 -12.68
N ALA A 33 10.60 6.05 -11.79
CA ALA A 33 11.12 6.24 -10.43
C ALA A 33 11.03 4.98 -9.57
N MET A 34 9.91 4.24 -9.65
CA MET A 34 9.74 2.95 -8.97
C MET A 34 10.69 1.88 -9.54
N HIS A 35 10.87 1.84 -10.86
CA HIS A 35 11.77 0.92 -11.54
C HIS A 35 13.23 1.08 -11.08
N ALA A 36 13.66 2.32 -10.82
CA ALA A 36 14.99 2.61 -10.26
C ALA A 36 15.22 2.03 -8.86
N ILE A 37 14.16 1.63 -8.15
CA ILE A 37 14.24 0.92 -6.86
C ILE A 37 14.17 -0.59 -7.06
N VAL A 38 13.29 -1.06 -7.93
CA VAL A 38 13.01 -2.49 -8.17
C VAL A 38 14.24 -3.20 -8.75
N VAL A 39 14.86 -2.64 -9.79
CA VAL A 39 15.95 -3.31 -10.53
C VAL A 39 17.18 -3.61 -9.67
N PRO A 40 17.73 -2.67 -8.89
CA PRO A 40 18.91 -2.95 -8.07
C PRO A 40 18.67 -4.01 -6.98
N LEU A 41 17.41 -4.26 -6.62
CA LEU A 41 17.02 -5.24 -5.61
C LEU A 41 16.77 -6.64 -6.20
N GLY A 42 16.86 -6.79 -7.53
CA GLY A 42 16.57 -8.05 -8.21
C GLY A 42 15.11 -8.50 -8.10
N LEU A 43 14.20 -7.55 -7.85
CA LEU A 43 12.76 -7.82 -7.76
C LEU A 43 12.15 -7.90 -9.18
N PRO A 44 11.03 -8.64 -9.36
CA PRO A 44 10.33 -8.68 -10.64
C PRO A 44 9.99 -7.29 -11.18
N GLU A 45 10.11 -7.08 -12.49
CA GLU A 45 9.74 -5.79 -13.11
C GLU A 45 8.27 -5.41 -12.86
N SER A 46 7.41 -6.40 -12.63
CA SER A 46 6.01 -6.23 -12.28
C SER A 46 5.77 -5.67 -10.87
N THR A 47 6.76 -5.65 -9.97
CA THR A 47 6.60 -5.17 -8.59
C THR A 47 6.18 -3.69 -8.55
N GLY A 48 6.77 -2.84 -9.39
CA GLY A 48 6.40 -1.42 -9.47
C GLY A 48 4.94 -1.22 -9.88
N PRO A 49 4.54 -1.71 -11.07
CA PRO A 49 3.15 -1.67 -11.53
C PRO A 49 2.14 -2.29 -10.56
N ALA A 50 2.44 -3.45 -9.97
CA ALA A 50 1.54 -4.10 -9.01
C ALA A 50 1.27 -3.22 -7.78
N CYS A 51 2.32 -2.60 -7.22
CA CYS A 51 2.19 -1.65 -6.11
C CYS A 51 1.40 -0.40 -6.52
N ALA A 52 1.69 0.19 -7.69
CA ALA A 52 0.98 1.38 -8.17
C ALA A 52 -0.52 1.12 -8.34
N SER A 53 -0.89 -0.02 -8.96
CA SER A 53 -2.30 -0.40 -9.10
C SER A 53 -3.00 -0.57 -7.75
N LEU A 54 -2.32 -1.13 -6.75
CA LEU A 54 -2.88 -1.22 -5.40
C LEU A 54 -3.13 0.18 -4.81
N PHE A 55 -2.17 1.10 -4.92
CA PHE A 55 -2.31 2.46 -4.38
C PHE A 55 -3.47 3.20 -5.03
N GLU A 56 -3.58 3.14 -6.36
CA GLU A 56 -4.67 3.77 -7.11
C GLU A 56 -6.04 3.19 -6.76
N LEU A 57 -6.15 1.86 -6.61
CA LEU A 57 -7.40 1.22 -6.22
C LEU A 57 -7.82 1.58 -4.79
N VAL A 58 -6.86 1.69 -3.87
CA VAL A 58 -7.13 2.12 -2.50
C VAL A 58 -7.56 3.59 -2.49
N GLU A 59 -6.90 4.49 -3.23
CA GLU A 59 -7.33 5.88 -3.36
C GLU A 59 -8.73 6.02 -3.95
N ALA A 60 -9.03 5.25 -4.99
CA ALA A 60 -10.36 5.21 -5.59
C ALA A 60 -11.42 4.75 -4.56
N HIS A 61 -11.04 3.88 -3.61
CA HIS A 61 -11.95 3.38 -2.59
C HIS A 61 -12.18 4.40 -1.49
N LEU A 62 -11.12 5.11 -1.10
CA LEU A 62 -11.18 6.16 -0.09
C LEU A 62 -11.81 7.46 -0.63
N GLY A 63 -11.85 7.65 -1.95
CA GLY A 63 -12.28 8.91 -2.56
C GLY A 63 -11.32 10.07 -2.29
N ARG A 64 -10.10 9.78 -1.82
CA ARG A 64 -9.04 10.75 -1.54
C ARG A 64 -7.66 10.20 -1.90
N PRO A 65 -6.67 11.08 -2.18
CA PRO A 65 -5.28 10.65 -2.29
C PRO A 65 -4.76 10.06 -0.98
N LEU A 66 -3.88 9.06 -1.09
CA LEU A 66 -3.11 8.52 0.02
C LEU A 66 -1.95 9.47 0.36
N MET A 67 -1.69 9.61 1.65
CA MET A 67 -0.66 10.48 2.20
C MET A 67 0.56 9.68 2.63
N ALA A 68 1.62 9.80 1.84
CA ALA A 68 2.93 9.28 2.19
C ALA A 68 3.63 10.20 3.19
N GLU A 69 4.46 9.62 4.05
CA GLU A 69 5.45 10.39 4.79
C GLU A 69 6.55 10.90 3.87
N CYS A 70 7.36 11.84 4.36
CA CYS A 70 8.54 12.30 3.63
C CYS A 70 9.50 11.14 3.34
N CYS A 71 10.19 11.16 2.20
CA CYS A 71 11.12 10.10 1.79
C CYS A 71 12.24 9.84 2.82
N CYS A 72 12.63 10.87 3.58
CA CYS A 72 13.65 10.79 4.63
C CYS A 72 13.10 10.39 6.02
N SER A 73 11.79 10.27 6.18
CA SER A 73 11.18 9.95 7.47
C SER A 73 11.47 8.49 7.86
N LYS A 74 11.83 8.25 9.12
CA LYS A 74 11.98 6.89 9.66
C LYS A 74 10.66 6.29 10.15
N ASN A 75 9.64 7.14 10.33
CA ASN A 75 8.33 6.73 10.81
C ASN A 75 7.40 6.43 9.64
N PHE A 76 6.38 5.59 9.87
CA PHE A 76 5.32 5.35 8.89
C PHE A 76 4.14 6.29 9.09
N SER A 77 3.61 6.82 7.98
CA SER A 77 2.34 7.54 7.97
C SER A 77 1.18 6.61 8.38
N THR A 78 0.02 7.18 8.70
CA THR A 78 -1.19 6.39 8.93
C THR A 78 -1.57 5.57 7.70
N ASP A 79 -1.55 6.17 6.51
CA ASP A 79 -1.85 5.49 5.24
C ASP A 79 -0.80 4.42 4.89
N GLU A 80 0.48 4.63 5.22
CA GLU A 80 1.54 3.63 5.04
C GLU A 80 1.30 2.40 5.92
N ARG A 81 0.94 2.62 7.19
CA ARG A 81 0.55 1.53 8.10
C ARG A 81 -0.70 0.82 7.63
N ALA A 82 -1.68 1.56 7.11
CA ALA A 82 -2.91 0.98 6.59
C ALA A 82 -2.66 0.14 5.32
N LEU A 83 -1.81 0.60 4.39
CA LEU A 83 -1.39 -0.18 3.23
C LEU A 83 -0.67 -1.48 3.63
N ILE A 84 0.20 -1.43 4.65
CA ILE A 84 0.83 -2.63 5.22
C ILE A 84 -0.25 -3.56 5.75
N GLY A 85 -1.19 -3.02 6.52
CA GLY A 85 -2.35 -3.75 7.03
C GLY A 85 -3.14 -4.44 5.92
N VAL A 86 -3.45 -3.74 4.83
CA VAL A 86 -4.19 -4.27 3.66
C VAL A 86 -3.42 -5.42 3.01
N VAL A 87 -2.14 -5.23 2.71
CA VAL A 87 -1.31 -6.30 2.12
C VAL A 87 -1.13 -7.47 3.09
N SER A 88 -1.21 -7.22 4.39
CA SER A 88 -1.18 -8.28 5.38
C SER A 88 -2.50 -9.05 5.43
N THR A 89 -3.64 -8.38 5.58
CA THR A 89 -4.89 -9.04 5.97
C THR A 89 -5.83 -9.39 4.82
N ALA A 90 -5.64 -8.83 3.62
CA ALA A 90 -6.61 -9.03 2.54
C ALA A 90 -6.75 -10.53 2.20
N PRO A 91 -7.99 -11.02 1.99
CA PRO A 91 -8.24 -12.41 1.67
C PRO A 91 -7.61 -12.76 0.31
N GLN A 92 -7.24 -14.03 0.15
CA GLN A 92 -6.75 -14.53 -1.12
C GLN A 92 -7.87 -14.46 -2.16
N ALA A 93 -7.59 -13.84 -3.31
CA ALA A 93 -8.57 -13.64 -4.39
C ALA A 93 -9.17 -14.95 -4.95
N GLY A 94 -8.54 -16.10 -4.67
CA GLY A 94 -9.02 -17.44 -5.09
C GLY A 94 -10.27 -17.94 -4.35
N ALA A 95 -10.72 -17.29 -3.27
CA ALA A 95 -11.94 -17.66 -2.56
C ALA A 95 -13.22 -17.02 -3.14
N VAL A 96 -13.11 -16.13 -4.13
CA VAL A 96 -14.26 -15.43 -4.72
C VAL A 96 -14.65 -16.14 -6.02
N LEU A 97 -15.47 -17.18 -5.90
CA LEU A 97 -16.16 -17.78 -7.05
C LEU A 97 -17.20 -16.77 -7.56
N GLY A 98 -16.98 -16.25 -8.77
CA GLY A 98 -17.93 -15.37 -9.45
C GLY A 98 -19.27 -16.07 -9.73
N ASN A 99 -20.37 -15.40 -9.37
CA ASN A 99 -21.75 -15.72 -9.77
C ASN A 99 -22.35 -14.41 -10.33
N GLU A 100 -23.27 -14.50 -11.29
CA GLU A 100 -23.93 -13.35 -11.95
C GLU A 100 -24.67 -12.40 -10.99
N ALA A 101 -24.81 -12.76 -9.70
CA ALA A 101 -25.36 -11.93 -8.63
C ALA A 101 -24.31 -11.17 -7.76
N ILE A 102 -23.02 -11.21 -8.08
CA ILE A 102 -21.94 -10.78 -7.15
C ILE A 102 -21.47 -9.34 -7.44
N PRO A 103 -21.36 -8.46 -6.41
CA PRO A 103 -20.94 -7.07 -6.59
C PRO A 103 -19.48 -7.05 -7.05
N HIS A 104 -19.28 -6.74 -8.33
CA HIS A 104 -17.99 -6.63 -9.02
C HIS A 104 -17.31 -5.31 -8.65
N GLY A 105 -17.30 -5.00 -7.36
CA GLY A 105 -16.81 -3.75 -6.81
C GLY A 105 -15.30 -3.75 -6.62
N LEU A 106 -14.82 -2.54 -6.43
CA LEU A 106 -13.47 -2.18 -6.03
C LEU A 106 -12.84 -3.07 -4.93
N PRO A 107 -13.57 -3.64 -3.95
CA PRO A 107 -12.99 -4.57 -2.99
C PRO A 107 -12.37 -5.84 -3.60
N ALA A 108 -12.96 -6.41 -4.66
CA ALA A 108 -12.41 -7.58 -5.34
C ALA A 108 -11.13 -7.22 -6.12
N SER A 109 -11.12 -6.05 -6.76
CA SER A 109 -9.95 -5.51 -7.45
C SER A 109 -8.79 -5.26 -6.47
N VAL A 110 -9.07 -4.73 -5.28
CA VAL A 110 -8.07 -4.56 -4.21
C VAL A 110 -7.51 -5.92 -3.78
N CYS A 111 -8.34 -6.94 -3.57
CA CYS A 111 -7.86 -8.29 -3.20
C CYS A 111 -6.94 -8.89 -4.28
N TRP A 112 -7.30 -8.72 -5.56
CA TRP A 112 -6.45 -9.15 -6.67
C TRP A 112 -5.12 -8.38 -6.71
N ALA A 113 -5.16 -7.05 -6.54
CA ALA A 113 -3.95 -6.23 -6.51
C ALA A 113 -3.04 -6.62 -5.34
N VAL A 114 -3.59 -6.88 -4.16
CA VAL A 114 -2.82 -7.41 -3.02
C VAL A 114 -2.20 -8.76 -3.35
N ALA A 115 -2.92 -9.67 -3.99
CA ALA A 115 -2.36 -10.96 -4.40
C ALA A 115 -1.16 -10.78 -5.35
N LYS A 116 -1.23 -9.82 -6.29
CA LYS A 116 -0.11 -9.49 -7.20
C LYS A 116 1.06 -8.83 -6.50
N VAL A 117 0.81 -7.95 -5.53
CA VAL A 117 1.88 -7.36 -4.70
C VAL A 117 2.57 -8.45 -3.87
N ARG A 118 1.81 -9.36 -3.24
CA ARG A 118 2.36 -10.48 -2.47
C ARG A 118 3.23 -11.38 -3.34
N ASP A 119 2.73 -11.78 -4.50
CA ASP A 119 3.47 -12.59 -5.48
C ASP A 119 4.78 -11.90 -5.91
N ALA A 120 4.69 -10.62 -6.29
CA ALA A 120 5.84 -9.83 -6.72
C ALA A 120 6.88 -9.57 -5.62
N LEU A 121 6.49 -9.60 -4.34
CA LEU A 121 7.37 -9.46 -3.19
C LEU A 121 7.81 -10.81 -2.60
N GLY A 122 7.39 -11.94 -3.19
CA GLY A 122 7.71 -13.28 -2.71
C GLY A 122 7.12 -13.59 -1.32
N LEU A 123 5.98 -12.96 -0.99
CA LEU A 123 5.25 -13.20 0.24
C LEU A 123 4.38 -14.46 0.12
N PRO A 124 4.37 -15.34 1.14
CA PRO A 124 3.52 -16.53 1.11
C PRO A 124 2.04 -16.15 1.12
N PRO A 125 1.17 -16.96 0.51
CA PRO A 125 -0.27 -16.69 0.51
C PRO A 125 -0.94 -16.87 1.89
N GLU A 126 -0.28 -17.58 2.82
CA GLU A 126 -0.90 -18.13 4.03
C GLU A 126 -0.71 -17.34 5.34
N VAL A 127 -0.02 -16.21 5.37
CA VAL A 127 0.33 -15.63 6.67
C VAL A 127 0.13 -14.13 6.63
N PHE A 128 -0.91 -13.63 7.28
CA PHE A 128 -0.84 -12.58 8.31
C PHE A 128 -2.14 -12.55 9.12
N HIS A 129 -2.24 -13.37 10.16
CA HIS A 129 -2.95 -12.92 11.36
C HIS A 129 -1.99 -11.98 12.10
N MET A 130 -1.83 -10.77 11.61
CA MET A 130 -1.35 -9.72 12.49
C MET A 130 -2.49 -9.51 13.49
N GLN A 131 -2.27 -9.84 14.76
CA GLN A 131 -3.11 -9.35 15.84
C GLN A 131 -2.96 -7.83 15.85
N ILE A 132 -3.66 -7.15 14.95
CA ILE A 132 -4.00 -5.75 15.14
C ILE A 132 -4.94 -5.79 16.34
N THR A 133 -4.40 -5.67 17.54
CA THR A 133 -5.17 -5.34 18.75
C THR A 133 -5.63 -3.90 18.58
N SER A 134 -6.53 -3.67 17.63
CA SER A 134 -7.25 -2.42 17.51
C SER A 134 -8.53 -2.60 18.30
N SER A 135 -8.54 -2.10 19.52
CA SER A 135 -9.75 -1.68 20.22
C SER A 135 -10.33 -0.38 19.63
N HIS A 136 -9.86 0.09 18.46
CA HIS A 136 -10.40 1.28 17.81
C HIS A 136 -11.60 0.91 16.95
N VAL A 137 -12.74 1.53 17.28
CA VAL A 137 -14.04 1.46 16.60
C VAL A 137 -14.05 2.30 15.30
N SER A 138 -12.92 2.88 14.88
CA SER A 138 -12.81 3.82 13.76
C SER A 138 -11.85 3.31 12.68
N CYS A 139 -12.15 3.64 11.42
CA CYS A 139 -11.34 3.26 10.26
C CYS A 139 -9.95 3.91 10.35
N PRO A 140 -8.85 3.16 10.18
CA PRO A 140 -7.50 3.73 10.29
C PRO A 140 -7.22 4.81 9.24
N PHE A 141 -8.01 4.90 8.16
CA PHE A 141 -7.89 5.96 7.16
C PHE A 141 -8.52 7.29 7.59
N ASP A 142 -9.25 7.33 8.71
CA ASP A 142 -9.92 8.53 9.22
C ASP A 142 -9.01 9.40 10.10
N GLU A 143 -7.90 8.85 10.61
CA GLU A 143 -6.94 9.58 11.44
C GLU A 143 -6.00 10.43 10.58
N GLN A 144 -6.44 11.61 10.16
CA GLN A 144 -5.56 12.62 9.58
C GLN A 144 -4.75 13.32 10.68
N PRO A 145 -3.43 13.54 10.52
CA PRO A 145 -2.75 14.57 11.28
C PRO A 145 -3.35 15.91 10.88
N SER A 146 -3.89 16.63 11.86
CA SER A 146 -4.26 18.02 11.68
C SER A 146 -3.04 18.76 11.11
N LEU A 147 -3.20 19.30 9.91
CA LEU A 147 -2.27 20.28 9.37
C LEU A 147 -2.18 21.39 10.41
N GLY A 148 -1.08 21.39 11.16
CA GLY A 148 -0.78 22.42 12.14
C GLY A 148 -0.89 23.77 11.44
N GLY A 149 -1.86 24.56 11.86
CA GLY A 149 -2.03 25.93 11.42
C GLY A 149 -0.75 26.68 11.74
N ALA A 150 0.03 27.01 10.71
CA ALA A 150 1.02 28.05 10.80
C ALA A 150 0.26 29.39 10.76
N SER A 151 -0.36 29.74 11.89
CA SER A 151 -0.64 31.13 12.23
C SER A 151 0.63 31.73 12.82
N HIS A 152 1.23 32.66 12.09
CA HIS A 152 2.06 33.74 12.60
C HIS A 152 1.99 34.81 11.51
N GLU A 153 1.00 35.71 11.55
CA GLU A 153 1.00 36.97 12.31
C GLU A 153 2.26 37.82 12.07
N LEU A 154 2.02 38.86 11.25
CA LEU A 154 2.69 40.16 11.07
C LEU A 154 4.14 40.20 10.59
#